data_AF-A0A8S2NYR1-F1
#
_entry.id   AF-A0A8S2NYR1-F1
#
_cell.length_a   1.000
_cell.length_b   1.000
_cell.length_c   1.000
_cell.angle_alpha   90.00
_cell.angle_beta   90.00
_cell.angle_gamma   90.00
#
_symmetry.space_group_name_H-M   'P 1'
#
loop_
_entity.id
_entity.type
_entity.pdbx_description
1 polymer ?
#
loop_
_entity_poly.entity_id
_entity_poly.type
_entity_poly.pdbx_seq_one_letter_code
_entity_poly.pdbx_strand_id
1 'polypeptide(L)'
;VIIFCLLFLDIGDYILQTRNKVFDLEQRLQKSKNNVQEIQNLMSTWSKTPLYERAHEKGETLLILSDLDERLNKRYREIREAGERIHILLNENKQYLEVDTNNDYWKAYVEYVDEIVTDGFYAIVQCDLDFLKKKQIQKIILIHYFKLR
;
A
#
# COMPACT_ATOMS: atom_id res chain seq x y z
N VAL A 1 50.19 32.02 11.58
CA VAL A 1 48.82 32.61 11.66
C VAL A 1 48.03 32.36 10.38
N ILE A 2 48.49 32.80 9.20
CA ILE A 2 47.77 32.60 7.92
C ILE A 2 47.51 31.12 7.59
N ILE A 3 48.52 30.24 7.72
CA ILE A 3 48.37 28.79 7.48
C ILE A 3 47.35 28.15 8.43
N PHE A 4 47.28 28.60 9.68
CA PHE A 4 46.33 28.09 10.68
C PHE A 4 44.90 28.56 10.40
N CYS A 5 44.72 29.81 9.94
CA CYS A 5 43.43 30.31 9.45
C CYS A 5 42.95 29.57 8.19
N LEU A 6 43.84 29.26 7.24
CA LEU A 6 43.50 28.51 6.03
C LEU A 6 43.10 27.06 6.34
N LEU A 7 43.82 26.37 7.23
CA LEU A 7 43.45 25.03 7.71
C LEU A 7 42.10 25.03 8.46
N PHE A 8 41.83 26.04 9.28
CA PHE A 8 40.57 26.16 10.00
C PHE A 8 39.38 26.45 9.05
N LEU A 9 39.60 27.24 7.99
CA LEU A 9 38.59 27.45 6.94
C LEU A 9 38.29 26.15 6.18
N ASP A 10 39.33 25.42 5.78
CA ASP A 10 39.21 24.18 4.98
C ASP A 10 38.47 23.06 5.75
N ILE A 11 38.78 22.92 7.04
CA ILE A 11 38.06 21.99 7.93
C ILE A 11 36.59 22.41 8.09
N GLY A 12 36.33 23.72 8.25
CA GLY A 12 34.97 24.27 8.34
C GLY A 12 34.14 23.97 7.09
N ASP A 13 34.70 24.22 5.91
CA ASP A 13 34.05 23.95 4.63
C ASP A 13 33.81 22.45 4.42
N TYR A 14 34.76 21.59 4.79
CA TYR A 14 34.57 20.14 4.73
C TYR A 14 33.42 19.66 5.64
N ILE A 15 33.34 20.18 6.87
CA ILE A 15 32.26 19.86 7.82
C ILE A 15 30.91 20.30 7.24
N LEU A 16 30.82 21.52 6.69
CA LEU A 16 29.59 22.03 6.10
C LEU A 16 29.15 21.20 4.88
N GLN A 17 30.07 20.87 3.97
CA GLN A 17 29.76 20.05 2.81
C GLN A 17 29.29 18.65 3.20
N THR A 18 29.96 18.02 4.17
CA THR A 18 29.58 16.69 4.66
C THR A 18 28.20 16.73 5.30
N ARG A 19 27.92 17.73 6.14
CA ARG A 19 26.61 17.92 6.76
C ARG A 19 25.51 18.08 5.71
N ASN A 20 25.74 18.89 4.69
CA ASN A 20 24.75 19.14 3.64
C ASN A 20 24.45 17.86 2.84
N LYS A 21 25.47 17.04 2.54
CA LYS A 21 25.28 15.75 1.86
C LYS A 21 24.48 14.76 2.70
N VAL A 22 24.77 14.67 4.01
CA VAL A 22 24.02 13.80 4.92
C VAL A 22 22.56 14.25 5.01
N PHE A 23 22.32 15.56 5.11
CA PHE A 23 20.97 16.11 5.17
C PHE A 23 20.18 15.88 3.87
N ASP A 24 20.81 16.05 2.70
CA ASP A 24 20.18 15.74 1.41
C ASP A 24 19.78 14.26 1.33
N LEU A 25 20.69 13.35 1.70
CA LEU A 25 20.44 11.92 1.71
C LEU A 25 19.29 11.56 2.66
N GLU A 26 19.28 12.11 3.87
CA GLU A 26 18.22 11.91 4.85
C GLU A 26 16.85 12.34 4.29
N GLN A 27 16.78 13.52 3.67
CA GLN A 27 15.53 14.01 3.09
C GLN A 27 15.01 13.11 1.96
N ARG A 28 15.90 12.69 1.05
CA ARG A 28 15.55 11.80 -0.07
C ARG A 28 15.09 10.44 0.42
N LEU A 29 15.78 9.88 1.41
CA LEU A 29 15.41 8.61 2.02
C LEU A 29 14.05 8.70 2.72
N GLN A 30 13.80 9.79 3.44
CA GLN A 30 12.53 10.00 4.12
C GLN A 30 11.37 10.12 3.12
N LYS A 31 11.57 10.83 1.99
CA LYS A 31 10.57 10.89 0.90
C LYS A 31 10.29 9.50 0.32
N SER A 32 11.34 8.73 0.02
CA SER A 32 11.17 7.36 -0.50
C SER A 32 10.42 6.45 0.48
N LYS A 33 10.71 6.56 1.78
CA LYS A 33 9.99 5.85 2.84
C LYS A 33 8.51 6.24 2.91
N ASN A 34 8.21 7.53 2.83
CA ASN A 34 6.83 8.02 2.84
C ASN A 34 6.04 7.47 1.64
N ASN A 35 6.68 7.41 0.45
CA ASN A 35 6.06 6.83 -0.74
C ASN A 35 5.73 5.34 -0.56
N VAL A 36 6.62 4.55 0.06
CA VAL A 36 6.30 3.14 0.40
C VAL A 36 5.12 3.05 1.36
N GLN A 37 5.04 3.93 2.36
CA GLN A 37 3.90 3.98 3.28
C GLN A 37 2.59 4.32 2.54
N GLU A 38 2.63 5.21 1.55
CA GLU A 38 1.48 5.53 0.71
C GLU A 38 1.03 4.32 -0.11
N ILE A 39 1.96 3.55 -0.70
CA ILE A 39 1.65 2.30 -1.40
C ILE A 39 0.93 1.31 -0.48
N GLN A 40 1.44 1.10 0.74
CA GLN A 40 0.81 0.23 1.73
C GLN A 40 -0.61 0.71 2.08
N ASN A 41 -0.80 2.01 2.24
CA ASN A 41 -2.09 2.60 2.54
C ASN A 41 -3.09 2.38 1.40
N LEU A 42 -2.67 2.63 0.14
CA LEU A 42 -3.46 2.36 -1.06
C LEU A 42 -3.93 0.90 -1.09
N MET A 43 -3.02 -0.06 -0.90
CA MET A 43 -3.34 -1.49 -0.92
C MET A 43 -4.25 -1.93 0.24
N SER A 44 -4.21 -1.22 1.38
CA SER A 44 -5.06 -1.53 2.54
C SER A 44 -6.52 -1.08 2.38
N THR A 45 -6.82 -0.20 1.41
CA THR A 45 -8.11 0.49 1.26
C THR A 45 -9.32 -0.45 1.23
N TRP A 46 -9.19 -1.57 0.53
CA TRP A 46 -10.31 -2.52 0.33
C TRP A 46 -10.22 -3.76 1.23
N SER A 47 -9.12 -3.93 1.98
CA SER A 47 -8.90 -5.11 2.85
C SER A 47 -9.90 -5.25 4.00
N LYS A 48 -10.65 -4.19 4.32
CA LYS A 48 -11.62 -4.15 5.42
C LYS A 48 -13.08 -4.04 4.96
N THR A 49 -13.31 -3.80 3.67
CA THR A 49 -14.63 -3.49 3.13
C THR A 49 -14.99 -4.49 2.03
N PRO A 50 -15.82 -5.50 2.35
CA PRO A 50 -16.16 -6.52 1.37
C PRO A 50 -16.91 -5.93 0.19
N LEU A 51 -16.70 -6.50 -1.00
CA LEU A 51 -17.37 -6.16 -2.25
C LEU A 51 -18.85 -6.54 -2.23
N TYR A 52 -19.32 -7.32 -1.28
CA TYR A 52 -20.70 -7.79 -1.22
C TYR A 52 -21.46 -7.15 -0.05
N GLU A 53 -22.72 -6.77 -0.30
CA GLU A 53 -23.63 -6.19 0.69
C GLU A 53 -24.90 -7.05 0.84
N ARG A 54 -25.65 -6.84 1.93
CA ARG A 54 -26.87 -7.59 2.25
C ARG A 54 -28.06 -6.67 2.39
N ALA A 55 -29.21 -7.13 1.90
CA ALA A 55 -30.47 -6.43 2.08
C ALA A 55 -30.78 -6.40 3.59
N HIS A 56 -30.95 -5.21 4.14
CA HIS A 56 -31.33 -5.03 5.55
C HIS A 56 -32.83 -5.24 5.80
N GLU A 57 -33.62 -5.50 4.75
CA GLU A 57 -35.05 -5.70 4.87
C GLU A 57 -35.41 -7.15 5.22
N LYS A 58 -36.09 -7.31 6.36
CA LYS A 58 -36.90 -8.47 6.76
C LYS A 58 -36.22 -9.84 6.70
N GLY A 59 -35.04 -9.99 7.29
CA GLY A 59 -34.46 -11.31 7.57
C GLY A 59 -34.00 -12.08 6.33
N GLU A 60 -34.00 -11.45 5.16
CA GLU A 60 -33.50 -12.08 3.94
C GLU A 60 -31.97 -12.18 3.98
N THR A 61 -31.51 -13.41 3.82
CA THR A 61 -30.08 -13.77 3.86
C THR A 61 -29.46 -13.65 2.45
N LEU A 62 -30.10 -12.94 1.53
CA LEU A 62 -29.71 -12.84 0.13
C LEU A 62 -28.67 -11.72 -0.05
N LEU A 63 -27.76 -11.92 -1.02
CA LEU A 63 -26.83 -10.88 -1.44
C LEU A 63 -27.61 -9.83 -2.23
N ILE A 64 -27.31 -8.55 -2.02
CA ILE A 64 -27.78 -7.52 -2.94
C ILE A 64 -26.94 -7.66 -4.21
N LEU A 65 -27.57 -8.08 -5.29
CA LEU A 65 -26.94 -8.23 -6.59
C LEU A 65 -27.35 -7.13 -7.57
N SER A 66 -28.39 -6.35 -7.25
CA SER A 66 -28.95 -5.31 -8.12
C SER A 66 -27.97 -4.18 -8.44
N ASP A 67 -27.02 -3.90 -7.54
CA ASP A 67 -26.00 -2.85 -7.67
C ASP A 67 -24.57 -3.42 -7.72
N LEU A 68 -24.43 -4.75 -7.84
CA LEU A 68 -23.13 -5.42 -7.79
C LEU A 68 -22.24 -4.99 -8.97
N ASP A 69 -22.80 -4.88 -10.17
CA ASP A 69 -22.05 -4.42 -11.35
C ASP A 69 -21.53 -2.99 -11.19
N GLU A 70 -22.31 -2.10 -10.58
CA GLU A 70 -21.86 -0.73 -10.29
C GLU A 70 -20.74 -0.72 -9.24
N ARG A 71 -20.88 -1.50 -8.17
CA ARG A 71 -19.87 -1.64 -7.10
C ARG A 71 -18.57 -2.27 -7.61
N LEU A 72 -18.67 -3.27 -8.48
CA LEU A 72 -17.54 -3.88 -9.19
C LEU A 72 -16.83 -2.85 -10.07
N ASN A 73 -17.57 -2.15 -10.94
CA ASN A 73 -17.02 -1.14 -11.83
C ASN A 73 -16.34 0.00 -11.06
N LYS A 74 -16.92 0.41 -9.93
CA LYS A 74 -16.29 1.37 -9.02
C LYS A 74 -14.98 0.83 -8.46
N ARG A 75 -14.99 -0.38 -7.90
CA ARG A 75 -13.78 -0.99 -7.31
C ARG A 75 -12.67 -1.18 -8.34
N TYR A 76 -12.99 -1.63 -9.55
CA TYR A 76 -12.00 -1.75 -10.63
C TYR A 76 -11.39 -0.41 -11.02
N ARG A 77 -12.19 0.66 -11.05
CA ARG A 77 -11.71 2.00 -11.31
C ARG A 77 -10.74 2.46 -10.22
N GLU A 78 -11.12 2.32 -8.95
CA GLU A 78 -10.27 2.72 -7.83
C GLU A 78 -8.96 1.90 -7.79
N ILE A 79 -9.01 0.60 -8.08
CA ILE A 79 -7.82 -0.26 -8.18
C ILE A 79 -6.90 0.19 -9.33
N ARG A 80 -7.48 0.55 -10.48
CA ARG A 80 -6.70 1.07 -11.62
C ARG A 80 -6.03 2.39 -11.29
N GLU A 81 -6.76 3.33 -10.70
CA GLU A 81 -6.23 4.62 -10.26
C GLU A 81 -5.11 4.44 -9.21
N ALA A 82 -5.29 3.51 -8.27
CA ALA A 82 -4.24 3.16 -7.32
C ALA A 82 -3.00 2.56 -8.01
N GLY A 83 -3.18 1.67 -8.98
CA GLY A 83 -2.07 1.12 -9.78
C GLY A 83 -1.28 2.22 -10.51
N GLU A 84 -1.97 3.15 -11.14
CA GLU A 84 -1.36 4.34 -11.77
C GLU A 84 -0.57 5.17 -10.74
N ARG A 85 -1.14 5.38 -9.54
CA ARG A 85 -0.45 6.10 -8.45
C ARG A 85 0.79 5.35 -7.95
N ILE A 86 0.73 4.03 -7.79
CA ILE A 86 1.87 3.20 -7.37
C ILE A 86 3.03 3.32 -8.38
N HIS A 87 2.74 3.29 -9.68
CA HIS A 87 3.75 3.50 -10.71
C HIS A 87 4.40 4.89 -10.63
N ILE A 88 3.62 5.93 -10.35
CA ILE A 88 4.14 7.29 -10.11
C ILE A 88 5.08 7.30 -8.90
N LEU A 89 4.66 6.72 -7.77
CA LEU A 89 5.45 6.66 -6.53
C LEU A 89 6.77 5.87 -6.72
N LEU A 90 6.74 4.78 -7.48
CA LEU A 90 7.95 4.03 -7.86
C LEU A 90 8.91 4.90 -8.68
N ASN A 91 8.40 5.68 -9.64
CA ASN A 91 9.24 6.56 -10.45
C ASN A 91 9.83 7.72 -9.62
N GLU A 92 9.06 8.29 -8.69
CA GLU A 92 9.58 9.27 -7.72
C GLU A 92 10.70 8.66 -6.86
N ASN A 93 10.52 7.43 -6.37
CA ASN A 93 11.53 6.74 -5.57
C ASN A 93 12.81 6.48 -6.35
N LYS A 94 12.71 6.12 -7.63
CA LYS A 94 13.86 6.02 -8.52
C LYS A 94 14.65 7.34 -8.57
N GLN A 95 13.96 8.47 -8.67
CA GLN A 95 14.60 9.80 -8.70
C GLN A 95 15.25 10.14 -7.35
N TYR A 96 14.56 9.90 -6.23
CA TYR A 96 15.11 10.16 -4.90
C TYR A 96 16.31 9.28 -4.55
N LEU A 97 16.31 8.02 -4.99
CA LEU A 97 17.39 7.08 -4.68
C LEU A 97 18.56 7.20 -5.68
N GLU A 98 18.40 7.93 -6.78
CA GLU A 98 19.43 8.13 -7.83
C GLU A 98 20.03 6.81 -8.34
N VAL A 99 19.20 5.78 -8.51
CA VAL A 99 19.65 4.42 -8.89
C VAL A 99 19.45 4.18 -10.38
N ASP A 100 20.44 3.54 -11.01
CA ASP A 100 20.28 2.98 -12.36
C ASP A 100 19.29 1.81 -12.33
N THR A 101 18.33 1.81 -13.26
CA THR A 101 17.36 0.73 -13.45
C THR A 101 17.95 -0.62 -13.80
N ASN A 102 19.18 -0.65 -14.32
CA ASN A 102 19.86 -1.90 -14.63
C ASN A 102 20.50 -2.56 -13.40
N ASN A 103 20.53 -1.86 -12.26
CA ASN A 103 21.09 -2.34 -11.02
C ASN A 103 20.20 -3.41 -10.36
N ASP A 104 20.80 -4.51 -9.90
CA ASP A 104 20.09 -5.57 -9.20
C ASP A 104 19.45 -5.09 -7.88
N TYR A 105 20.02 -4.08 -7.21
CA TYR A 105 19.39 -3.48 -6.04
C TYR A 105 18.06 -2.78 -6.36
N TRP A 106 17.95 -2.16 -7.55
CA TRP A 106 16.69 -1.55 -7.98
C TRP A 106 15.66 -2.61 -8.31
N LYS A 107 16.06 -3.72 -8.95
CA LYS A 107 15.16 -4.85 -9.23
C LYS A 107 14.61 -5.46 -7.93
N ALA A 108 15.48 -5.71 -6.95
CA ALA A 108 15.07 -6.21 -5.64
C ALA A 108 14.12 -5.23 -4.92
N TYR A 109 14.32 -3.92 -5.08
CA TYR A 109 13.40 -2.92 -4.55
C TYR A 109 12.02 -2.97 -5.22
N VAL A 110 11.97 -3.13 -6.54
CA VAL A 110 10.70 -3.28 -7.28
C VAL A 110 10.00 -4.58 -6.90
N GLU A 111 10.74 -5.67 -6.74
CA GLU A 111 10.20 -6.96 -6.26
C GLU A 111 9.62 -6.85 -4.86
N TYR A 112 10.30 -6.14 -3.94
CA TYR A 112 9.76 -5.82 -2.62
C TYR A 112 8.42 -5.05 -2.68
N VAL A 113 8.30 -4.07 -3.59
CA VAL A 113 7.03 -3.34 -3.77
C VAL A 113 5.95 -4.23 -4.38
N ASP A 114 6.33 -5.12 -5.30
CA ASP A 114 5.41 -6.11 -5.90
C ASP A 114 4.86 -7.09 -4.85
N GLU A 115 5.68 -7.52 -3.90
CA GLU A 115 5.22 -8.33 -2.76
C GLU A 115 4.16 -7.60 -1.92
N ILE A 116 4.34 -6.30 -1.62
CA ILE A 116 3.34 -5.49 -0.89
C ILE A 116 2.01 -5.45 -1.66
N VAL A 117 2.07 -5.26 -2.98
CA VAL A 117 0.88 -5.21 -3.84
C VAL A 117 0.19 -6.57 -3.89
N THR A 118 0.96 -7.64 -4.02
CA THR A 118 0.46 -9.02 -4.02
C THR A 118 -0.24 -9.37 -2.70
N ASP A 119 0.38 -9.05 -1.56
CA ASP A 119 -0.21 -9.24 -0.23
C ASP A 119 -1.50 -8.42 -0.07
N GLY A 120 -1.53 -7.20 -0.59
CA GLY A 120 -2.72 -6.36 -0.60
C GLY A 120 -3.87 -7.01 -1.37
N PHE A 121 -3.62 -7.53 -2.58
CA PHE A 121 -4.65 -8.25 -3.33
C PHE A 121 -5.12 -9.52 -2.62
N TYR A 122 -4.22 -10.28 -2.02
CA TYR A 122 -4.57 -11.43 -1.20
C TYR A 122 -5.51 -11.04 -0.06
N ALA A 123 -5.22 -9.94 0.64
CA ALA A 123 -6.07 -9.42 1.73
C ALA A 123 -7.47 -9.01 1.24
N ILE A 124 -7.59 -8.42 0.04
CA ILE A 124 -8.88 -8.06 -0.55
C ILE A 124 -9.70 -9.31 -0.85
N VAL A 125 -9.12 -10.28 -1.55
CA VAL A 125 -9.79 -11.55 -1.88
C VAL A 125 -10.18 -12.30 -0.61
N GLN A 126 -9.29 -12.35 0.39
CA GLN A 126 -9.57 -12.98 1.68
C GLN A 126 -10.74 -12.29 2.39
N CYS A 127 -10.79 -10.96 2.40
CA CYS A 127 -11.90 -10.20 2.99
C CYS A 127 -13.26 -10.58 2.36
N ASP A 128 -13.29 -10.65 1.04
CA ASP A 128 -14.49 -11.02 0.28
C ASP A 128 -14.91 -12.47 0.56
N LEU A 129 -13.95 -13.40 0.55
CA LEU A 129 -14.20 -14.81 0.84
C LEU A 129 -14.65 -15.04 2.29
N ASP A 130 -14.03 -14.35 3.26
CA ASP A 130 -14.41 -14.43 4.67
C ASP A 130 -15.83 -13.91 4.90
N PHE A 131 -16.22 -12.85 4.20
CA PHE A 131 -17.59 -12.35 4.19
C PHE A 131 -18.58 -13.41 3.68
N LEU A 132 -18.25 -14.08 2.57
CA LEU A 132 -19.07 -15.16 2.01
C LEU A 132 -19.13 -16.39 2.95
N LYS A 133 -18.01 -16.78 3.56
CA LYS A 133 -17.87 -17.96 4.43
C LYS A 133 -18.56 -17.81 5.78
N LYS A 134 -18.35 -16.70 6.50
CA LYS A 134 -18.98 -16.45 7.83
C LYS A 134 -20.50 -16.65 7.78
N LYS A 135 -21.10 -16.37 6.63
CA LYS A 135 -22.55 -16.44 6.44
C LYS A 135 -23.09 -17.85 6.14
N GLN A 136 -22.31 -18.74 5.51
CA GLN A 136 -22.66 -20.18 5.42
C GLN A 136 -22.74 -20.79 6.83
N ILE A 137 -21.80 -20.44 7.71
CA ILE A 137 -21.71 -20.96 9.08
C ILE A 137 -22.84 -20.41 9.98
N GLN A 138 -23.19 -19.12 9.88
CA GLN A 138 -24.36 -18.57 10.59
C GLN A 138 -25.66 -19.29 10.21
N LYS A 139 -25.84 -19.64 8.93
CA LYS A 139 -27.02 -20.38 8.44
C LYS A 139 -27.07 -21.80 9.01
N ILE A 140 -25.93 -22.52 9.05
CA ILE A 140 -25.85 -23.85 9.65
C ILE A 140 -26.17 -23.79 11.14
N ILE A 141 -25.57 -22.86 11.89
CA ILE A 141 -25.81 -22.71 13.33
C ILE A 141 -27.28 -22.36 13.59
N LEU A 142 -27.87 -21.42 12.86
CA LEU A 142 -29.28 -21.04 13.03
C LEU A 142 -30.21 -22.21 12.70
N ILE A 143 -29.99 -22.91 11.58
CA ILE A 143 -30.78 -24.09 11.20
C ILE A 143 -30.63 -25.22 12.23
N HIS A 144 -29.43 -25.46 12.75
CA HIS A 144 -29.19 -26.47 13.77
C HIS A 144 -29.89 -26.09 15.10
N TYR A 145 -29.81 -24.82 15.50
CA TYR A 145 -30.45 -24.29 16.71
C TYR A 145 -31.98 -24.33 16.62
N PHE A 146 -32.56 -24.09 15.45
CA PHE A 146 -34.00 -24.21 15.21
C PHE A 146 -34.49 -25.65 14.99
N LYS A 147 -33.61 -26.59 14.60
CA LYS A 147 -33.95 -28.03 14.53
C LYS A 147 -33.86 -28.75 15.87
N LEU A 148 -33.09 -28.21 16.82
CA LEU A 148 -32.90 -28.74 18.16
C LEU A 148 -33.89 -28.18 19.20
N ARG A 149 -34.84 -27.34 18.77
CA ARG A 149 -35.96 -26.84 19.57
C ARG A 149 -37.28 -27.32 18.96
#